data_AF-A0A943TWL8-F1
#
_entry.id   AF-A0A943TWL8-F1
#
_cell.length_a   1.000
_cell.length_b   1.000
_cell.length_c   1.000
_cell.angle_alpha   90.00
_cell.angle_beta   90.00
_cell.angle_gamma   90.00
#
_symmetry.space_group_name_H-M   'P 1'
#
loop_
_entity.id
_entity.type
_entity.pdbx_description
1 polymer ?
#
loop_
_entity_poly.entity_id
_entity_poly.type
_entity_poly.pdbx_seq_one_letter_code
_entity_poly.pdbx_strand_id
1 'polypeptide(L)'
;MRLRDMAAPPGFDSAHEIKRVRNWLISCVAIFVFLFACVYVGRLTVVYNSMRNGGRFESMGLFPEVARSPSLVCFLPVFIGLLAMLIRNINYFRASKSYYTMRRLPNRWEYPLRCALLPVSGFLVLLVVSQLLLLLAGAAYLYITPDTWLPAGARESVLSFVLGGILA
;
A
#
# COMPACT_ATOMS: atom_id res chain seq x y z
N MET A 1 -24.48 7.29 -18.23
CA MET A 1 -23.03 6.98 -18.35
C MET A 1 -22.70 5.88 -17.36
N ARG A 2 -21.96 4.84 -17.75
CA ARG A 2 -21.54 3.80 -16.80
C ARG A 2 -20.36 4.34 -15.99
N LEU A 3 -20.27 4.00 -14.70
CA LEU A 3 -19.16 4.40 -13.81
C LEU A 3 -17.77 4.07 -14.40
N ARG A 4 -17.67 2.99 -15.19
CA ARG A 4 -16.45 2.59 -15.90
C ARG A 4 -15.98 3.63 -16.92
N ASP A 5 -16.89 4.42 -17.50
CA ASP A 5 -16.57 5.43 -18.51
C ASP A 5 -16.07 6.75 -17.86
N MET A 6 -16.18 6.85 -16.53
CA MET A 6 -15.70 8.00 -15.75
C MET A 6 -14.30 7.80 -15.16
N ALA A 7 -13.75 6.58 -15.22
CA ALA A 7 -12.48 6.24 -14.58
C ALA A 7 -11.24 6.70 -15.35
N ALA A 8 -11.39 7.24 -16.56
CA ALA A 8 -10.27 7.77 -17.34
C ALA A 8 -10.69 9.01 -18.15
N PRO A 9 -9.73 9.92 -18.45
CA PRO A 9 -10.00 10.99 -19.39
C PRO A 9 -10.31 10.44 -20.80
N PRO A 10 -11.19 11.09 -21.57
CA PRO A 10 -11.48 10.73 -22.95
C PRO A 10 -10.20 10.72 -23.80
N GLY A 11 -10.02 9.68 -24.60
CA GLY A 11 -8.77 9.37 -25.30
C GLY A 11 -7.93 8.28 -24.62
N PHE A 12 -8.26 7.91 -23.38
CA PHE A 12 -7.70 6.74 -22.70
C PHE A 12 -8.74 5.63 -22.57
N ASP A 13 -8.30 4.39 -22.72
CA ASP A 13 -9.14 3.23 -22.46
C ASP A 13 -9.26 3.01 -20.94
N SER A 14 -10.46 3.29 -20.41
CA SER A 14 -10.73 3.20 -18.98
C SER A 14 -10.64 1.76 -18.45
N ALA A 15 -10.96 0.75 -19.26
CA ALA A 15 -10.87 -0.65 -18.84
C ALA A 15 -9.42 -1.06 -18.63
N HIS A 16 -8.52 -0.60 -19.51
CA HIS A 16 -7.09 -0.86 -19.39
C HIS A 16 -6.47 -0.16 -18.18
N GLU A 17 -6.85 1.09 -17.91
CA GLU A 17 -6.34 1.83 -16.74
C GLU A 17 -6.83 1.23 -15.42
N ILE A 18 -8.11 0.84 -15.32
CA ILE A 18 -8.65 0.14 -14.15
C ILE A 18 -7.91 -1.19 -13.95
N LYS A 19 -7.71 -1.97 -15.02
CA LYS A 19 -7.00 -3.25 -14.97
C LYS A 19 -5.55 -3.05 -14.48
N ARG A 20 -4.88 -1.99 -14.92
CA ARG A 20 -3.53 -1.64 -14.48
C ARG A 20 -3.47 -1.33 -12.98
N VAL A 21 -4.31 -0.41 -12.49
CA VAL A 21 -4.35 -0.04 -11.06
C VAL A 21 -4.70 -1.25 -10.20
N ARG A 22 -5.68 -2.06 -10.62
CA ARG A 22 -6.05 -3.30 -9.95
C ARG A 22 -4.87 -4.26 -9.85
N ASN A 23 -4.15 -4.47 -10.94
CA ASN A 23 -2.99 -5.35 -10.97
C ASN A 23 -1.86 -4.82 -10.06
N TRP A 24 -1.62 -3.52 -10.02
CA TRP A 24 -0.66 -2.92 -9.08
C TRP A 24 -1.04 -3.18 -7.62
N LEU A 25 -2.32 -3.00 -7.27
CA LEU A 25 -2.81 -3.27 -5.91
C LEU A 25 -2.67 -4.76 -5.56
N ILE A 26 -3.08 -5.68 -6.43
CA ILE A 26 -2.97 -7.12 -6.17
C ILE A 26 -1.50 -7.54 -6.01
N SER A 27 -0.63 -7.08 -6.91
CA SER A 27 0.81 -7.37 -6.82
C SER A 27 1.40 -6.82 -5.53
N CYS A 28 0.99 -5.62 -5.10
CA CYS A 28 1.42 -5.02 -3.84
C CYS A 28 1.08 -5.90 -2.63
N VAL A 29 -0.16 -6.39 -2.56
CA VAL A 29 -0.60 -7.30 -1.51
C VAL A 29 0.23 -8.59 -1.51
N ALA A 30 0.37 -9.23 -2.68
CA ALA A 30 1.09 -10.49 -2.80
C ALA A 30 2.58 -10.35 -2.40
N ILE A 31 3.24 -9.29 -2.88
CA ILE A 31 4.65 -9.01 -2.57
C ILE A 31 4.81 -8.67 -1.10
N PHE A 32 3.89 -7.90 -0.50
CA PHE A 32 3.95 -7.56 0.92
C PHE A 32 3.87 -8.81 1.79
N VAL A 33 2.89 -9.69 1.53
CA VAL A 33 2.73 -10.94 2.28
C VAL A 33 3.98 -11.82 2.14
N PHE A 34 4.51 -11.94 0.92
CA PHE A 34 5.71 -12.73 0.67
C PHE A 34 6.94 -12.19 1.39
N LEU A 35 7.24 -10.88 1.23
CA LEU A 35 8.40 -10.26 1.88
C LEU A 35 8.28 -10.26 3.40
N PHE A 36 7.09 -9.99 3.93
CA PHE A 36 6.83 -10.06 5.36
C PHE A 36 7.08 -11.47 5.89
N ALA A 37 6.58 -12.51 5.21
CA ALA A 37 6.83 -13.89 5.58
C ALA A 37 8.33 -14.24 5.56
N CYS A 38 9.07 -13.82 4.53
CA CYS A 38 10.51 -14.03 4.45
C CYS A 38 11.27 -13.36 5.61
N VAL A 39 10.97 -12.09 5.91
CA VAL A 39 11.62 -11.36 7.00
C VAL A 39 11.24 -11.96 8.36
N TYR A 40 9.96 -12.27 8.56
CA TYR A 40 9.46 -12.86 9.81
C TYR A 40 10.08 -14.24 10.08
N VAL A 41 10.07 -15.15 9.10
CA VAL A 41 10.69 -16.48 9.22
C VAL A 41 12.20 -16.36 9.41
N GLY A 42 12.86 -15.42 8.72
CA GLY A 42 14.29 -15.15 8.91
C GLY A 42 14.60 -14.77 10.35
N ARG A 43 13.79 -13.87 10.96
CA ARG A 43 13.95 -13.47 12.36
C ARG A 43 13.65 -14.61 13.34
N LEU A 44 12.60 -15.41 13.10
CA LEU A 44 12.32 -16.60 13.91
C LEU A 44 13.48 -17.60 13.89
N THR A 45 14.11 -17.80 12.72
CA THR A 45 15.24 -18.71 12.56
C THR A 45 16.46 -18.23 13.35
N VAL A 46 16.70 -16.92 13.40
CA VAL A 46 17.77 -16.32 14.22
C VAL A 46 17.53 -16.58 15.70
N VAL A 47 16.33 -16.27 16.21
CA VAL A 47 15.98 -16.49 17.63
C VAL A 47 16.09 -17.97 18.00
N TYR A 48 15.58 -18.86 17.15
CA TYR A 48 15.65 -20.31 17.36
C TYR A 48 17.09 -20.83 17.42
N ASN A 49 17.95 -20.41 16.49
CA ASN A 49 19.35 -20.83 16.46
C ASN A 49 20.15 -20.29 17.65
N SER A 50 19.88 -19.04 18.08
CA SER A 50 20.52 -18.45 19.27
C SER A 50 20.21 -19.25 20.54
N MET A 51 18.97 -19.71 20.72
CA MET A 51 18.61 -20.60 21.83
C MET A 51 19.27 -21.97 21.73
N ARG A 52 19.27 -22.59 20.54
CA ARG A 52 19.85 -23.91 20.33
C ARG A 52 21.36 -23.95 20.61
N ASN A 53 22.08 -22.88 20.27
CA ASN A 53 23.52 -22.79 20.42
C ASN A 53 23.97 -22.38 21.84
N GLY A 54 23.06 -22.29 22.81
CA GLY A 54 23.38 -21.88 24.18
C GLY A 54 23.84 -20.42 24.29
N GLY A 55 23.53 -19.61 23.28
CA GLY A 55 23.81 -18.18 23.28
C GLY A 55 22.92 -17.42 24.26
N ARG A 56 23.23 -16.14 24.48
CA ARG A 56 22.32 -15.24 25.22
C ARG A 56 20.98 -15.20 24.48
N PHE A 57 19.88 -15.27 25.23
CA PHE A 57 18.54 -15.16 24.69
C PHE A 57 18.36 -13.76 24.07
N GLU A 58 18.29 -13.70 22.74
CA GLU A 58 17.90 -12.50 22.01
C GLU A 58 16.39 -12.58 21.76
N SER A 59 15.66 -11.61 22.31
CA SER A 59 14.23 -11.46 22.03
C SER A 59 14.00 -11.14 20.56
N MET A 60 12.81 -11.48 20.05
CA MET A 60 12.40 -11.06 18.71
C MET A 60 12.50 -9.53 18.57
N GLY A 61 12.96 -9.04 17.42
CA GLY A 61 12.97 -7.61 17.11
C GLY A 61 11.57 -7.01 17.19
N LEU A 62 11.48 -5.71 17.49
CA LEU A 62 10.20 -4.99 17.57
C LEU A 62 9.49 -5.06 16.20
N PHE A 63 8.15 -5.04 16.23
CA PHE A 63 7.33 -5.15 15.00
C PHE A 63 7.73 -4.16 13.87
N PRO A 64 8.05 -2.87 14.14
CA PRO A 64 8.51 -1.94 13.12
C PRO A 64 9.76 -2.42 12.38
N GLU A 65 10.70 -3.10 13.04
CA GLU A 65 11.92 -3.59 12.39
C GLU A 65 11.64 -4.70 11.37
N VAL A 66 10.56 -5.46 11.58
CA VAL A 66 10.13 -6.55 10.71
C VAL A 66 9.23 -6.02 9.59
N ALA A 67 8.33 -5.07 9.92
CA ALA A 67 7.29 -4.61 9.00
C ALA A 67 7.69 -3.41 8.13
N ARG A 68 8.69 -2.61 8.53
CA ARG A 68 9.06 -1.37 7.83
C ARG A 68 9.69 -1.59 6.45
N SER A 69 10.60 -2.56 6.33
CA SER A 69 11.21 -2.87 5.04
C SER A 69 10.19 -3.40 4.01
N PRO A 70 9.32 -4.38 4.31
CA PRO A 70 8.31 -4.82 3.34
C PRO A 70 7.25 -3.74 3.08
N SER A 71 6.86 -2.93 4.07
CA SER A 71 5.87 -1.87 3.87
C SER A 71 6.38 -0.79 2.90
N LEU A 72 7.61 -0.30 3.08
CA LEU A 72 8.20 0.70 2.19
C LEU A 72 8.38 0.16 0.76
N VAL A 73 8.92 -1.05 0.62
CA VAL A 73 9.17 -1.65 -0.70
C VAL A 73 7.86 -1.89 -1.47
N CYS A 74 6.76 -2.22 -0.78
CA CYS A 74 5.51 -2.55 -1.44
C CYS A 74 4.61 -1.34 -1.69
N PHE A 75 4.44 -0.47 -0.69
CA PHE A 75 3.45 0.62 -0.78
C PHE A 75 4.00 1.84 -1.52
N LEU A 76 5.29 2.15 -1.37
CA LEU A 76 5.89 3.36 -1.95
C LEU A 76 5.86 3.37 -3.49
N PRO A 77 6.21 2.27 -4.22
CA PRO A 77 6.15 2.27 -5.67
C PRO A 77 4.72 2.45 -6.21
N VAL A 78 3.72 1.85 -5.55
CA VAL A 78 2.31 2.00 -5.94
C VAL A 78 1.83 3.42 -5.67
N PHE A 79 2.22 4.00 -4.53
CA PHE A 79 1.92 5.40 -4.21
C PHE A 79 2.49 6.35 -5.26
N ILE A 80 3.77 6.18 -5.64
CA ILE A 80 4.40 6.96 -6.71
C ILE A 80 3.70 6.72 -8.05
N GLY A 81 3.34 5.48 -8.37
CA GLY A 81 2.63 5.13 -9.60
C GLY A 81 1.27 5.83 -9.74
N LEU A 82 0.49 5.87 -8.65
CA LEU A 82 -0.78 6.59 -8.59
C LEU A 82 -0.58 8.12 -8.67
N LEU A 83 0.48 8.65 -8.06
CA LEU A 83 0.82 10.07 -8.14
C LEU A 83 1.21 10.47 -9.56
N ALA A 84 2.07 9.68 -10.20
CA ALA A 84 2.48 9.87 -11.57
C ALA A 84 1.27 9.78 -12.53
N MET A 85 0.34 8.86 -12.26
CA MET A 85 -0.91 8.77 -13.01
C MET A 85 -1.77 10.02 -12.86
N LEU A 86 -1.91 10.56 -11.64
CA LEU A 86 -2.62 11.81 -11.40
C LEU A 86 -1.98 12.99 -12.14
N ILE A 87 -0.65 13.15 -12.03
CA ILE A 87 0.11 14.21 -12.72
C ILE A 87 -0.06 14.09 -14.23
N ARG A 88 0.05 12.89 -14.78
CA ARG A 88 -0.17 12.62 -16.21
C ARG A 88 -1.58 13.03 -16.65
N ASN A 89 -2.61 12.66 -15.87
CA ASN A 89 -4.00 13.01 -16.18
C ASN A 89 -4.25 14.54 -16.12
N ILE A 90 -3.62 15.23 -15.16
CA ILE A 90 -3.70 16.70 -15.03
C ILE A 90 -2.94 17.40 -16.17
N ASN A 91 -1.75 16.91 -16.54
CA ASN A 91 -0.99 17.48 -17.65
C ASN A 91 -1.73 17.28 -18.98
N TYR A 92 -2.36 16.12 -19.16
CA TYR A 92 -3.24 15.87 -20.31
C TYR A 92 -4.44 16.82 -20.36
N PHE A 93 -5.02 17.16 -19.20
CA PHE A 93 -6.04 18.21 -19.09
C PHE A 93 -5.53 19.58 -19.54
N ARG A 94 -4.32 19.97 -19.12
CA ARG A 94 -3.75 21.29 -19.44
C ARG A 94 -3.30 21.41 -20.91
N ALA A 95 -2.82 20.34 -21.53
CA ALA A 95 -2.18 20.38 -22.84
C ALA A 95 -3.09 20.05 -24.03
N SER A 96 -4.20 19.32 -23.83
CA SER A 96 -4.99 18.81 -24.95
C SER A 96 -6.01 19.83 -25.48
N LYS A 97 -6.25 19.79 -26.81
CA LYS A 97 -7.33 20.53 -27.50
C LYS A 97 -8.73 20.27 -26.90
N SER A 98 -8.88 19.21 -26.10
CA SER A 98 -10.11 18.90 -25.37
C SER A 98 -10.53 20.01 -24.39
N TYR A 99 -9.62 20.86 -23.93
CA TYR A 99 -9.95 22.05 -23.12
C TYR A 99 -10.97 22.96 -23.81
N TYR A 100 -10.84 23.15 -25.12
CA TYR A 100 -11.74 23.99 -25.91
C TYR A 100 -13.10 23.32 -26.18
N THR A 101 -13.12 21.99 -26.32
CA THR A 101 -14.37 21.21 -26.45
C THR A 101 -15.11 21.11 -25.11
N MET A 102 -14.37 21.06 -24.00
CA MET A 102 -14.88 20.96 -22.63
C MET A 102 -15.45 22.26 -22.09
N ARG A 103 -15.04 23.42 -22.62
CA ARG A 103 -15.63 24.73 -22.27
C ARG A 103 -17.14 24.81 -22.61
N ARG A 104 -17.64 23.88 -23.44
CA ARG A 104 -19.05 23.73 -23.84
C ARG A 104 -19.82 22.70 -23.00
N LEU A 105 -19.18 21.91 -22.12
CA LEU A 105 -19.93 21.04 -21.23
C LEU A 105 -20.68 21.89 -20.18
N PRO A 106 -21.94 21.52 -19.86
CA PRO A 106 -22.74 22.24 -18.88
C PRO A 106 -22.10 22.23 -17.48
N ASN A 107 -21.29 21.21 -17.17
CA ASN A 107 -20.57 21.11 -15.91
C ASN A 107 -19.05 21.10 -16.11
N ARG A 108 -18.36 22.13 -15.60
CA ARG A 108 -16.91 22.30 -15.73
C ARG A 108 -16.10 21.35 -14.83
N TRP A 109 -16.73 20.74 -13.83
CA TRP A 109 -16.08 19.86 -12.85
C TRP A 109 -15.99 18.39 -13.27
N GLU A 110 -16.71 18.00 -14.32
CA GLU A 110 -16.81 16.59 -14.69
C GLU A 110 -15.47 16.02 -15.15
N TYR A 111 -14.66 16.84 -15.84
CA TYR A 111 -13.35 16.44 -16.34
C TYR A 111 -12.26 16.30 -15.28
N PRO A 112 -12.01 17.30 -14.40
CA PRO A 112 -11.04 17.12 -13.32
C PRO A 112 -11.45 15.97 -12.40
N LEU A 113 -12.75 15.76 -12.21
CA LEU A 113 -13.26 14.60 -11.46
C LEU A 113 -12.88 13.29 -12.16
N ARG A 114 -13.08 13.14 -13.48
CA ARG A 114 -12.65 11.94 -14.23
C ARG A 114 -11.13 11.72 -14.20
N CYS A 115 -10.34 12.80 -14.26
CA CYS A 115 -8.88 12.72 -14.18
C CYS A 115 -8.39 12.27 -12.79
N ALA A 116 -9.09 12.69 -11.73
CA ALA A 116 -8.73 12.42 -10.34
C ALA A 116 -9.37 11.13 -9.78
N LEU A 117 -10.52 10.70 -10.30
CA LEU A 117 -11.34 9.65 -9.68
C LEU A 117 -10.58 8.33 -9.54
N LEU A 118 -9.93 7.85 -10.61
CA LEU A 118 -9.17 6.60 -10.56
C LEU A 118 -7.90 6.68 -9.69
N PRO A 119 -7.01 7.68 -9.83
CA PRO A 119 -5.85 7.77 -8.95
C PRO A 119 -6.23 8.03 -7.49
N VAL A 120 -7.20 8.91 -7.20
CA VAL A 120 -7.64 9.20 -5.83
C VAL A 120 -8.33 8.00 -5.18
N SER A 121 -9.23 7.32 -5.89
CA SER A 121 -9.82 6.08 -5.37
C SER A 121 -8.76 4.98 -5.18
N GLY A 122 -7.78 4.88 -6.08
CA GLY A 122 -6.63 4.00 -5.93
C GLY A 122 -5.82 4.31 -4.67
N PHE A 123 -5.58 5.59 -4.36
CA PHE A 123 -4.90 6.01 -3.14
C PHE A 123 -5.68 5.64 -1.89
N LEU A 124 -6.99 5.89 -1.87
CA LEU A 124 -7.84 5.53 -0.74
C LEU A 124 -7.84 4.01 -0.50
N VAL A 125 -7.95 3.22 -1.57
CA VAL A 125 -7.86 1.76 -1.47
C VAL A 125 -6.49 1.33 -0.98
N LEU A 126 -5.40 1.93 -1.48
CA LEU A 126 -4.05 1.61 -1.01
C LEU A 126 -3.90 1.87 0.48
N LEU A 127 -4.38 3.01 0.99
CA LEU A 127 -4.32 3.35 2.43
C LEU A 127 -5.11 2.35 3.29
N VAL A 128 -6.33 2.00 2.87
CA VAL A 128 -7.15 1.02 3.61
C VAL A 128 -6.51 -0.36 3.59
N VAL A 129 -6.04 -0.80 2.42
CA VAL A 129 -5.41 -2.12 2.24
C VAL A 129 -4.09 -2.21 3.01
N SER A 130 -3.25 -1.17 2.98
CA SER A 130 -2.01 -1.15 3.76
C SER A 130 -2.28 -1.24 5.25
N GLN A 131 -3.31 -0.55 5.74
CA GLN A 131 -3.69 -0.58 7.14
C GLN A 131 -4.18 -1.97 7.57
N LEU A 132 -5.03 -2.60 6.76
CA LEU A 132 -5.51 -3.96 7.00
C LEU A 132 -4.36 -4.97 6.96
N LEU A 133 -3.42 -4.83 6.03
CA LEU A 133 -2.25 -5.70 5.95
C LEU A 133 -1.33 -5.56 7.15
N LEU A 134 -1.08 -4.33 7.62
CA LEU A 134 -0.29 -4.08 8.83
C LEU A 134 -0.99 -4.64 10.08
N LEU A 135 -2.31 -4.51 10.18
CA LEU A 135 -3.10 -5.10 11.25
C LEU A 135 -3.01 -6.64 11.24
N LEU A 136 -3.17 -7.27 10.08
CA LEU A 136 -3.07 -8.72 9.93
C LEU A 136 -1.65 -9.22 10.23
N ALA A 137 -0.63 -8.50 9.76
CA ALA A 137 0.77 -8.80 10.04
C ALA A 137 1.10 -8.65 11.53
N GLY A 138 0.60 -7.60 12.19
CA GLY A 138 0.74 -7.37 13.62
C GLY A 138 0.02 -8.43 14.46
N ALA A 139 -1.19 -8.82 14.05
CA ALA A 139 -1.92 -9.93 14.67
C ALA A 139 -1.15 -11.24 14.50
N ALA A 140 -0.68 -11.56 13.30
CA ALA A 140 0.14 -12.73 13.04
C ALA A 140 1.41 -12.73 13.92
N TYR A 141 2.10 -11.59 14.02
CA TYR A 141 3.27 -11.45 14.88
C TYR A 141 2.97 -11.73 16.36
N LEU A 142 1.83 -11.26 16.89
CA LEU A 142 1.46 -11.46 18.30
C LEU A 142 0.90 -12.85 18.60
N TYR A 143 0.14 -13.45 17.68
CA TYR A 143 -0.52 -14.74 17.91
C TYR A 143 0.35 -15.95 17.56
N ILE A 144 1.27 -15.82 16.60
CA ILE A 144 2.12 -16.93 16.15
C ILE A 144 3.42 -16.99 16.98
N THR A 145 3.93 -15.83 17.40
CA THR A 145 5.17 -15.78 18.19
C THR A 145 4.88 -16.16 19.65
N PRO A 146 5.61 -17.14 20.24
CA PRO A 146 5.44 -17.49 21.65
C PRO A 146 5.71 -16.30 22.58
N ASP A 147 4.97 -16.21 23.69
CA ASP A 147 5.09 -15.10 24.65
C ASP A 147 6.51 -14.93 25.21
N THR A 148 7.27 -16.02 25.31
CA THR A 148 8.67 -16.00 25.76
C THR A 148 9.60 -15.28 24.79
N TRP A 149 9.26 -15.21 23.50
CA TRP A 149 10.08 -14.60 22.44
C TRP A 149 9.68 -13.16 22.14
N LEU A 150 8.52 -12.72 22.62
CA LEU A 150 8.02 -11.37 22.41
C LEU A 150 8.81 -10.36 23.27
N PRO A 151 9.25 -9.24 22.70
CA PRO A 151 9.87 -8.16 23.47
C PRO A 151 8.85 -7.47 24.40
N ALA A 152 9.34 -6.90 25.50
CA ALA A 152 8.50 -6.07 26.36
C ALA A 152 7.89 -4.91 25.56
N GLY A 153 6.58 -4.69 25.70
CA GLY A 153 5.87 -3.66 24.93
C GLY A 153 5.55 -4.02 23.47
N ALA A 154 5.67 -5.29 23.07
CA ALA A 154 5.36 -5.75 21.70
C ALA A 154 3.98 -5.28 21.19
N ARG A 155 2.95 -5.33 22.04
CA ARG A 155 1.59 -4.92 21.69
C ARG A 155 1.49 -3.42 21.43
N GLU A 156 2.12 -2.61 22.28
CA GLU A 156 2.15 -1.15 22.13
C GLU A 156 2.93 -0.74 20.88
N SER A 157 4.00 -1.47 20.57
CA SER A 157 4.79 -1.27 19.35
C SER A 157 4.02 -1.59 18.07
N VAL A 158 3.22 -2.68 18.08
CA VAL A 158 2.31 -2.99 16.96
C VAL A 158 1.27 -1.89 16.80
N LEU A 159 0.62 -1.48 17.89
CA LEU A 159 -0.42 -0.46 17.84
C LEU A 159 0.11 0.90 17.39
N SER A 160 1.27 1.33 17.90
CA SER A 160 1.87 2.62 17.51
C SER A 160 2.27 2.64 16.04
N PHE A 161 2.83 1.53 15.53
CA PHE A 161 3.21 1.43 14.12
C PHE A 161 1.99 1.36 13.20
N VAL A 162 0.97 0.59 13.58
CA VAL A 162 -0.29 0.53 12.86
C VAL A 162 -0.96 1.91 12.86
N LEU A 163 -1.09 2.57 14.01
CA LEU A 163 -1.72 3.90 14.10
C LEU A 163 -0.92 5.00 13.39
N GLY A 164 0.41 4.91 13.37
CA GLY A 164 1.26 5.82 12.59
C GLY A 164 1.15 5.60 11.08
N GLY A 165 0.65 4.44 10.65
CA GLY A 165 0.39 4.10 9.25
C GLY A 165 1.67 3.96 8.41
N ILE A 166 1.56 4.24 7.10
CA ILE A 166 2.69 4.12 6.14
C ILE A 166 3.84 5.09 6.46
N LEU A 167 3.58 6.15 7.24
CA LEU A 167 4.55 7.21 7.56
C LEU A 167 5.23 7.05 8.93
N ALA A 168 4.95 5.97 9.67
CA ALA A 168 5.55 5.67 10.98
C ALA A 168 6.98 5.10 10.89
#